data_AF-A0A497DZ71-F1
#
_entry.id   AF-A0A497DZ71-F1
#
_cell.length_a   1.000
_cell.length_b   1.000
_cell.length_c   1.000
_cell.angle_alpha   90.00
_cell.angle_beta   90.00
_cell.angle_gamma   90.00
#
_symmetry.space_group_name_H-M   'P 1'
#
loop_
_entity.id
_entity.type
_entity.pdbx_description
1 polymer ?
#
loop_
_entity_poly.entity_id
_entity_poly.type
_entity_poly.pdbx_seq_one_letter_code
_entity_poly.pdbx_strand_id
1 'polypeptide(L)'
;MKVKIKITLIILATLILGLFLGAGLHRLYIQHRIKKIFTLQRPPIMARTLERVIRPTPEQRIEIRRILRRHTQRLQEIRREYEEKLRQEMAAIRQEIDPILTPQQKKRLEKRLPAPYRRWLRRPPLHHRRPPLSQKSKEGSNFFR
;
A
#
# COMPACT_ATOMS: atom_id res chain seq x y z
N MET A 1 -14.23 -46.53 -17.96
CA MET A 1 -14.11 -45.44 -16.95
C MET A 1 -12.77 -44.68 -16.96
N LYS A 2 -11.68 -45.22 -17.53
CA LYS A 2 -10.34 -44.58 -17.51
C LYS A 2 -10.19 -43.32 -18.38
N VAL A 3 -10.96 -43.19 -19.47
CA VAL A 3 -10.84 -42.06 -20.41
C VAL A 3 -11.43 -40.77 -19.84
N LYS A 4 -12.58 -40.86 -19.14
CA LYS A 4 -13.21 -39.72 -18.46
C LYS A 4 -12.27 -39.08 -17.43
N ILE A 5 -11.58 -39.90 -16.64
CA ILE A 5 -10.57 -39.46 -15.65
C ILE A 5 -9.38 -38.75 -16.30
N LYS A 6 -8.87 -39.26 -17.43
CA LYS A 6 -7.77 -38.61 -18.18
C LYS A 6 -8.19 -37.23 -18.71
N ILE A 7 -9.41 -37.11 -19.25
CA ILE A 7 -9.93 -35.83 -19.76
C ILE A 7 -10.11 -34.83 -18.61
N THR A 8 -10.70 -35.25 -17.48
CA THR A 8 -10.84 -34.39 -16.30
C THR A 8 -9.48 -33.90 -15.78
N LEU A 9 -8.45 -34.75 -15.79
CA LEU A 9 -7.09 -34.38 -15.39
C LEU A 9 -6.47 -33.32 -16.31
N ILE A 10 -6.65 -33.45 -17.62
CA ILE A 10 -6.12 -32.49 -18.59
C ILE A 10 -6.82 -31.13 -18.44
N ILE A 11 -8.14 -31.12 -18.29
CA ILE A 11 -8.92 -29.88 -18.08
C ILE A 11 -8.51 -29.21 -16.78
N LEU A 12 -8.32 -29.97 -15.71
CA LEU A 12 -7.89 -29.42 -14.43
C LEU A 12 -6.47 -28.85 -14.52
N ALA A 13 -5.56 -29.53 -15.23
CA ALA A 13 -4.20 -29.07 -15.44
C ALA A 13 -4.15 -27.77 -16.24
N THR A 14 -4.91 -27.64 -17.33
CA THR A 14 -4.95 -26.41 -18.14
C THR A 14 -5.61 -25.25 -17.40
N LEU A 15 -6.64 -25.53 -16.58
CA LEU A 15 -7.28 -24.53 -15.73
C LEU A 15 -6.29 -23.97 -14.69
N ILE A 16 -5.54 -24.84 -14.03
CA ILE A 16 -4.49 -24.45 -13.08
C ILE A 16 -3.43 -23.59 -13.78
N LEU A 17 -3.02 -23.98 -15.00
CA LEU A 17 -2.04 -23.23 -15.79
C LEU A 17 -2.55 -21.83 -16.15
N GLY A 18 -3.82 -21.71 -16.57
CA GLY A 18 -4.47 -20.42 -16.83
C GLY A 18 -4.56 -19.54 -15.59
N LEU A 19 -4.84 -20.13 -14.41
CA LEU A 19 -4.88 -19.42 -13.15
C LEU A 19 -3.51 -18.85 -12.76
N PHE A 20 -2.43 -19.63 -12.96
CA PHE A 20 -1.06 -19.18 -12.69
C PHE A 20 -0.63 -18.04 -13.63
N LEU A 21 -0.98 -18.13 -14.92
CA LEU A 21 -0.70 -17.08 -15.90
C LEU A 21 -1.47 -15.79 -15.59
N GLY A 22 -2.77 -15.89 -15.31
CA GLY A 22 -3.61 -14.76 -14.95
C GLY A 22 -3.15 -14.07 -13.65
N ALA A 23 -2.89 -14.86 -12.61
CA ALA A 23 -2.39 -14.33 -11.33
C ALA A 23 -0.98 -13.74 -11.44
N GLY A 24 -0.12 -14.33 -12.27
CA GLY A 24 1.24 -13.85 -12.53
C GLY A 24 1.25 -12.47 -13.20
N LEU A 25 0.48 -12.31 -14.28
CA LEU A 25 0.34 -11.05 -15.02
C LEU A 25 -0.26 -9.94 -14.13
N HIS A 26 -1.30 -10.27 -13.37
CA HIS A 26 -1.94 -9.32 -12.44
C HIS A 26 -0.95 -8.83 -11.37
N ARG A 27 -0.11 -9.73 -10.84
CA ARG A 27 0.90 -9.38 -9.83
C ARG A 27 2.00 -8.46 -10.38
N LEU A 28 2.45 -8.68 -11.62
CA LEU A 28 3.46 -7.83 -12.27
C LEU A 28 2.90 -6.45 -12.62
N TYR A 29 1.65 -6.37 -13.07
CA TYR A 29 0.96 -5.12 -13.39
C TYR A 29 0.76 -4.23 -12.16
N ILE A 30 0.28 -4.82 -11.06
CA ILE A 30 0.07 -4.10 -9.80
C ILE A 30 1.39 -3.58 -9.21
N GLN A 31 2.47 -4.38 -9.25
CA GLN A 31 3.76 -3.94 -8.72
C GLN A 31 4.34 -2.71 -9.44
N HIS A 32 4.16 -2.61 -10.76
CA HIS A 32 4.65 -1.46 -11.53
C HIS A 32 3.82 -0.19 -11.29
N ARG A 33 2.50 -0.31 -11.19
CA ARG A 33 1.61 0.85 -10.97
C ARG A 33 1.73 1.39 -9.53
N ILE A 34 1.80 0.52 -8.53
CA ILE A 34 1.95 0.92 -7.12
C ILE A 34 3.30 1.63 -6.90
N LYS A 35 4.40 1.11 -7.46
CA LYS A 35 5.71 1.79 -7.37
C LYS A 35 5.67 3.22 -7.92
N LYS A 36 4.96 3.44 -9.04
CA LYS A 36 4.84 4.75 -9.69
C LYS A 36 4.04 5.76 -8.85
N ILE A 37 3.00 5.29 -8.15
CA ILE A 37 2.21 6.14 -7.25
C ILE A 37 3.03 6.52 -6.00
N PHE A 38 3.80 5.58 -5.43
CA PHE A 38 4.67 5.87 -4.29
C PHE A 38 5.87 6.78 -4.66
N THR A 39 6.37 6.77 -5.90
CA THR A 39 7.45 7.67 -6.33
C THR A 39 6.95 9.09 -6.61
N LEU A 40 5.69 9.28 -7.02
CA LEU A 40 5.07 10.60 -7.18
C LEU A 40 4.95 11.39 -5.87
N GLN A 41 4.99 10.71 -4.72
CA GLN A 41 4.98 11.36 -3.40
C GLN A 41 6.29 12.07 -3.04
N ARG A 42 7.33 11.98 -3.89
CA ARG A 42 8.56 12.76 -3.69
C ARG A 42 8.40 14.13 -4.37
N PRO A 43 8.56 15.25 -3.63
CA PRO A 43 8.38 16.60 -4.16
C PRO A 43 9.11 16.89 -5.49
N PRO A 44 10.38 16.49 -5.69
CA PRO A 44 11.07 16.75 -6.96
C PRO A 44 10.55 15.89 -8.12
N ILE A 45 9.94 14.73 -7.85
CA ILE A 45 9.40 13.83 -8.88
C ILE A 45 8.01 14.30 -9.33
N MET A 46 7.21 14.82 -8.39
CA MET A 46 5.90 15.40 -8.68
C MET A 46 6.04 16.62 -9.60
N ALA A 47 6.95 17.55 -9.26
CA ALA A 47 7.24 18.72 -10.09
C ALA A 47 7.68 18.35 -11.51
N ARG A 48 8.62 17.40 -11.65
CA ARG A 48 9.09 16.92 -12.97
C ARG A 48 7.99 16.27 -13.80
N THR A 49 7.07 15.56 -13.15
CA THR A 49 5.95 14.90 -13.83
C THR A 49 4.92 15.92 -14.31
N LEU A 50 4.56 16.87 -13.45
CA LEU A 50 3.67 17.99 -13.79
C LEU A 50 4.24 18.84 -14.92
N GLU A 51 5.53 19.18 -14.86
CA GLU A 51 6.21 19.94 -15.92
C GLU A 51 6.20 19.21 -17.26
N ARG A 52 6.36 17.88 -17.25
CA ARG A 52 6.33 17.07 -18.49
C ARG A 52 4.94 17.03 -19.12
N VAL A 53 3.89 17.02 -18.31
CA VAL A 53 2.50 16.93 -18.78
C VAL A 53 1.96 18.30 -19.19
N ILE A 54 2.14 19.31 -18.34
CA ILE A 54 1.60 20.66 -18.53
C ILE A 54 2.40 21.44 -19.58
N ARG A 55 3.70 21.12 -19.75
CA ARG A 55 4.64 21.86 -20.63
C ARG A 55 4.56 23.38 -20.43
N PRO A 56 4.74 23.88 -19.18
CA PRO A 56 4.54 25.30 -18.87
C PRO A 56 5.59 26.19 -19.53
N THR A 57 5.22 27.45 -19.81
CA THR A 57 6.18 28.51 -20.18
C THR A 57 7.20 28.74 -19.05
N PRO A 58 8.35 29.40 -19.32
CA PRO A 58 9.36 29.67 -18.29
C PRO A 58 8.79 30.39 -17.06
N GLU A 59 7.92 31.37 -17.27
CA GLU A 59 7.27 32.13 -16.20
C GLU A 59 6.28 31.27 -15.40
N GLN A 60 5.43 30.49 -16.09
CA GLN A 60 4.50 29.55 -15.44
C GLN A 60 5.24 28.48 -14.64
N ARG A 61 6.41 28.03 -15.10
CA ARG A 61 7.22 27.04 -14.39
C ARG A 61 7.68 27.55 -13.03
N ILE A 62 8.09 28.82 -12.94
CA ILE A 62 8.49 29.44 -11.68
C ILE A 62 7.31 29.43 -10.70
N GLU A 63 6.13 29.82 -11.19
CA GLU A 63 4.93 29.92 -10.39
C GLU A 63 4.41 28.55 -9.90
N ILE A 64 4.39 27.55 -10.78
CA ILE A 64 4.05 26.16 -10.44
C ILE A 64 5.01 25.62 -9.37
N ARG A 65 6.33 25.85 -9.51
CA ARG A 65 7.31 25.41 -8.52
C ARG A 65 7.10 26.07 -7.16
N ARG A 66 6.75 27.37 -7.15
CA ARG A 66 6.43 28.11 -5.92
C ARG A 66 5.20 27.54 -5.21
N ILE A 67 4.14 27.22 -5.94
CA ILE A 67 2.93 26.56 -5.41
C ILE A 67 3.28 25.19 -4.83
N LEU A 68 3.98 24.35 -5.60
CA LEU A 68 4.35 23.00 -5.16
C LEU A 68 5.23 23.01 -3.91
N ARG A 69 6.17 23.97 -3.81
CA ARG A 69 7.04 24.10 -2.63
C ARG A 69 6.24 24.44 -1.37
N ARG A 70 5.24 25.33 -1.46
CA ARG A 70 4.34 25.65 -0.33
C ARG A 70 3.59 24.42 0.16
N HIS A 71 3.02 23.64 -0.75
CA HIS A 71 2.26 22.45 -0.37
C HIS A 71 3.14 21.26 0.04
N THR A 72 4.43 21.27 -0.30
CA THR A 72 5.35 20.18 0.04
C THR A 72 5.45 19.93 1.54
N GLN A 73 5.54 21.00 2.35
CA GLN A 73 5.62 20.86 3.82
C GLN A 73 4.34 20.23 4.38
N ARG A 74 3.18 20.72 3.96
CA ARG A 74 1.88 20.19 4.38
C ARG A 74 1.71 18.71 3.99
N LEU A 75 2.12 18.34 2.78
CA LEU A 75 2.09 16.93 2.35
C LEU A 75 3.05 16.05 3.16
N GLN A 76 4.20 16.57 3.57
CA GLN A 76 5.12 15.85 4.46
C GLN A 76 4.52 15.62 5.85
N GLU A 77 3.83 16.60 6.42
CA GLU A 77 3.13 16.47 7.70
C GLU A 77 2.03 15.41 7.63
N ILE A 78 1.14 15.52 6.63
CA ILE A 78 0.05 14.55 6.41
C ILE A 78 0.62 13.14 6.28
N ARG A 79 1.71 13.00 5.54
CA ARG A 79 2.38 11.72 5.37
C ARG A 79 2.93 11.17 6.69
N ARG A 80 3.59 12.01 7.50
CA ARG A 80 4.12 11.60 8.82
C ARG A 80 3.01 11.14 9.74
N GLU A 81 1.90 11.88 9.81
CA GLU A 81 0.74 11.54 10.62
C GLU A 81 0.12 10.21 10.17
N TYR A 82 -0.08 10.04 8.86
CA TYR A 82 -0.59 8.80 8.30
C TYR A 82 0.35 7.60 8.57
N GLU A 83 1.66 7.77 8.39
CA GLU A 83 2.66 6.73 8.68
C GLU A 83 2.71 6.35 10.16
N GLU A 84 2.41 7.28 11.07
CA GLU A 84 2.29 6.99 12.51
C GLU A 84 1.02 6.20 12.82
N LYS A 85 -0.14 6.68 12.37
CA LYS A 85 -1.44 6.00 12.58
C LYS A 85 -1.44 4.59 11.98
N LEU A 86 -0.94 4.44 10.76
CA LEU A 86 -0.84 3.14 10.11
C LEU A 86 0.07 2.18 10.89
N ARG A 87 1.19 2.68 11.46
CA ARG A 87 2.08 1.86 12.28
C ARG A 87 1.41 1.40 13.56
N GLN A 88 0.66 2.28 14.22
CA GLN A 88 -0.08 1.97 15.44
C GLN A 88 -1.16 0.92 15.19
N GLU A 89 -1.95 1.08 14.14
CA GLU A 89 -3.02 0.14 13.81
C GLU A 89 -2.47 -1.25 13.48
N MET A 90 -1.40 -1.30 12.68
CA MET A 90 -0.74 -2.56 12.41
C MET A 90 -0.23 -3.19 13.72
N ALA A 91 0.36 -2.40 14.64
CA ALA A 91 0.84 -2.88 15.95
C ALA A 91 -0.26 -3.54 16.77
N ALA A 92 -1.45 -2.94 16.80
CA ALA A 92 -2.62 -3.51 17.44
C ALA A 92 -3.03 -4.85 16.79
N ILE A 93 -3.14 -4.89 15.46
CA ILE A 93 -3.46 -6.12 14.71
C ILE A 93 -2.50 -7.26 15.07
N ARG A 94 -1.19 -6.97 15.15
CA ARG A 94 -0.20 -7.98 15.54
C ARG A 94 -0.37 -8.42 16.98
N GLN A 95 -0.60 -7.51 17.92
CA GLN A 95 -0.81 -7.87 19.31
C GLN A 95 -2.02 -8.79 19.49
N GLU A 96 -3.07 -8.58 18.69
CA GLU A 96 -4.28 -9.40 18.73
C GLU A 96 -4.10 -10.76 18.04
N ILE A 97 -3.35 -10.83 16.94
CA ILE A 97 -3.16 -12.06 16.17
C ILE A 97 -2.01 -12.93 16.72
N ASP A 98 -0.92 -12.34 17.21
CA ASP A 98 0.25 -13.07 17.70
C ASP A 98 -0.04 -14.15 18.77
N PRO A 99 -0.97 -14.00 19.74
CA PRO A 99 -1.28 -15.07 20.70
C PRO A 99 -2.02 -16.26 20.07
N ILE A 100 -2.70 -16.06 18.92
CA ILE A 100 -3.51 -17.08 18.25
C ILE A 100 -2.66 -17.92 17.28
N LEU A 101 -1.48 -17.40 16.88
CA LEU A 101 -0.61 -18.06 15.91
C LEU A 101 0.37 -19.04 16.55
N THR A 102 0.48 -20.22 15.95
CA THR A 102 1.55 -21.17 16.28
C THR A 102 2.93 -20.65 15.85
N PRO A 103 4.03 -21.12 16.48
CA PRO A 103 5.38 -20.72 16.08
C PRO A 103 5.70 -20.97 14.60
N GLN A 104 5.14 -22.05 14.02
CA GLN A 104 5.30 -22.37 12.60
C GLN A 104 4.53 -21.38 11.70
N GLN A 105 3.33 -20.96 12.11
CA GLN A 105 2.55 -19.95 11.37
C GLN A 105 3.23 -18.59 11.41
N LYS A 106 3.83 -18.19 12.55
CA LYS A 106 4.63 -16.96 12.66
C LYS A 106 5.82 -16.95 11.69
N LYS A 107 6.59 -18.05 11.64
CA LYS A 107 7.70 -18.20 10.69
C LYS A 107 7.25 -18.12 9.23
N ARG A 108 6.07 -18.68 8.88
CA ARG A 108 5.49 -18.57 7.54
C ARG A 108 5.09 -17.14 7.20
N LEU A 109 4.47 -16.44 8.16
CA LEU A 109 4.04 -15.05 8.00
C LEU A 109 5.24 -14.14 7.70
N GLU A 110 6.31 -14.26 8.49
CA GLU A 110 7.56 -13.52 8.24
C GLU A 110 8.16 -13.84 6.86
N LYS A 111 8.18 -15.11 6.45
CA LYS A 111 8.74 -15.51 5.15
C LYS A 111 7.91 -15.09 3.95
N ARG A 112 6.59 -14.93 4.06
CA ARG A 112 5.74 -14.62 2.89
C ARG A 112 5.39 -13.15 2.74
N LEU A 113 5.59 -12.34 3.78
CA LEU A 113 5.30 -10.90 3.70
C LEU A 113 6.34 -10.14 2.86
N PRO A 114 5.91 -9.09 2.13
CA PRO A 114 6.82 -8.20 1.41
C PRO A 114 7.78 -7.47 2.36
N ALA A 115 8.94 -7.04 1.85
CA ALA A 115 9.99 -6.38 2.65
C ALA A 115 9.51 -5.20 3.54
N PRO A 116 8.59 -4.32 3.10
CA PRO A 116 8.02 -3.28 3.97
C PRO A 116 7.30 -3.85 5.20
N TYR A 117 6.49 -4.89 5.01
CA TYR A 117 5.72 -5.54 6.08
C TYR A 117 6.62 -6.39 7.00
N ARG A 118 7.64 -7.06 6.46
CA ARG A 118 8.65 -7.76 7.28
C ARG A 118 9.40 -6.82 8.22
N ARG A 119 9.77 -5.63 7.75
CA ARG A 119 10.47 -4.63 8.57
C ARG A 119 9.61 -4.17 9.74
N TRP A 120 8.30 -4.14 9.55
CA TRP A 120 7.34 -3.81 10.60
C TRP A 120 7.18 -4.96 11.61
N LEU A 121 7.09 -6.23 11.17
CA LEU A 121 7.09 -7.39 12.09
C LEU A 121 8.38 -7.55 12.91
N ARG A 122 9.51 -7.05 12.42
CA ARG A 122 10.78 -7.10 13.16
C ARG A 122 10.93 -5.98 14.19
N ARG A 123 10.08 -4.95 14.14
CA ARG A 123 10.10 -3.90 15.15
C ARG A 123 9.36 -4.40 16.40
N PRO A 124 9.89 -4.16 17.61
CA PRO A 124 9.15 -4.45 18.83
C PRO A 124 7.84 -3.65 18.80
N PRO A 125 6.70 -4.24 19.22
CA PRO A 125 5.47 -3.49 19.37
C PRO A 125 5.74 -2.33 20.33
N LEU A 126 5.59 -1.10 19.84
CA LEU A 126 5.63 0.08 20.70
C LEU A 126 4.58 -0.15 21.78
N HIS A 127 5.00 -0.27 23.03
CA HIS A 127 4.08 -0.28 24.15
C HIS A 127 3.39 1.09 24.16
N HIS A 128 2.18 1.17 23.62
CA HIS A 128 1.38 2.38 23.61
C HIS A 128 0.11 2.13 24.40
N ARG A 129 -0.04 2.90 25.49
CA ARG A 129 -1.36 3.23 26.06
C ARG A 129 -2.25 3.63 24.88
N ARG A 130 -3.32 2.88 24.63
CA ARG A 130 -4.36 3.26 23.66
C ARG A 130 -4.81 4.69 24.00
N PRO A 131 -4.62 5.71 23.15
CA PRO A 131 -5.47 6.88 23.24
C PRO A 131 -6.89 6.42 22.87
N PRO A 132 -7.93 6.90 23.57
CA PRO A 132 -9.30 6.51 23.28
C PRO A 132 -9.61 6.83 21.81
N LEU A 133 -10.23 5.87 21.13
CA LEU A 133 -10.77 6.05 19.79
C LEU A 133 -11.69 7.28 19.82
N SER A 134 -11.21 8.40 19.28
CA SER A 134 -12.00 9.61 19.12
C SER A 134 -13.22 9.24 18.28
N GLN A 135 -14.39 9.23 18.91
CA GLN A 135 -15.72 9.06 18.33
C GLN A 135 -16.11 10.23 17.40
N LYS A 136 -15.22 10.73 16.54
CA LYS A 136 -15.59 11.73 15.53
C LYS A 136 -16.00 11.07 14.22
N SER A 137 -17.10 10.31 14.30
CA SER A 137 -17.84 9.76 13.14
C SER A 137 -19.21 10.46 12.94
N LYS A 138 -19.42 11.64 13.52
CA LYS A 138 -20.63 12.43 13.27
C LYS A 138 -20.30 13.93 13.29
N GLU A 139 -19.77 14.45 12.19
CA GLU A 139 -19.89 15.86 11.79
C GLU A 139 -19.08 16.07 10.52
N GLY A 140 -19.77 16.25 9.40
CA GLY A 140 -19.17 16.32 8.06
C GLY A 140 -20.15 16.11 6.92
N SER A 141 -21.44 15.90 7.20
CA SER A 141 -22.52 16.16 6.25
C SER A 141 -22.85 17.66 6.30
N ASN A 142 -22.04 18.49 5.62
CA ASN A 142 -22.39 19.84 5.16
C ASN A 142 -21.15 20.43 4.47
N PHE A 143 -20.82 19.90 3.29
CA PHE A 143 -19.83 20.51 2.40
C PHE A 143 -20.33 20.49 0.95
N PHE A 144 -21.59 20.90 0.76
CA PHE A 144 -22.13 21.36 -0.51
C PHE A 144 -23.19 22.42 -0.21
N ARG A 145 -22.76 23.67 -0.13
CA ARG A 145 -23.61 24.83 -0.40
C ARG A 145 -22.75 25.97 -0.90
#